data_AF-A0A923YFF3-F1
#
_entry.id   AF-A0A923YFF3-F1
#
_cell.length_a   1.000
_cell.length_b   1.000
_cell.length_c   1.000
_cell.angle_alpha   90.00
_cell.angle_beta   90.00
_cell.angle_gamma   90.00
#
_symmetry.space_group_name_H-M   'P 1'
#
loop_
_entity.id
_entity.type
_entity.pdbx_description
1 polymer ?
#
loop_
_entity_poly.entity_id
_entity_poly.type
_entity_poly.pdbx_seq_one_letter_code
_entity_poly.pdbx_strand_id
1 'polypeptide(L)'
;MREIKGKEEIVEMERTLTIIKEMHILAMRQSKPGKFEYQVFGMIEGIMRSHDLQGAYPVIFTRHGEILHNRGHTQQLIAGDLVVNDSGVSSALGYASDITRMIPVSGKFSARQRVIYNIVLAG
;
A
#
# COMPACT_ATOMS: atom_id res chain seq x y z
N MET A 1 23.22 -0.64 19.08
CA MET A 1 22.22 0.45 19.07
C MET A 1 21.37 0.26 17.82
N ARG A 2 20.04 0.44 17.86
CA ARG A 2 19.15 0.16 16.70
C ARG A 2 18.85 1.37 15.80
N GLU A 3 19.20 2.58 16.25
CA GLU A 3 18.89 3.82 15.54
C GLU A 3 19.75 3.97 14.27
N ILE A 4 21.05 3.72 14.40
CA ILE A 4 22.03 3.73 13.31
C ILE A 4 22.13 2.32 12.72
N LYS A 5 21.82 2.18 11.43
CA LYS A 5 21.82 0.89 10.72
C LYS A 5 23.19 0.63 10.12
N GLY A 6 23.69 -0.59 10.30
CA GLY A 6 24.80 -1.14 9.53
C GLY A 6 24.46 -1.32 8.06
N LYS A 7 25.49 -1.56 7.24
CA LYS A 7 25.31 -1.74 5.78
C LYS A 7 24.42 -2.95 5.48
N GLU A 8 24.61 -4.03 6.24
CA GLU A 8 23.86 -5.27 6.11
C GLU A 8 22.38 -5.08 6.48
N GLU A 9 22.09 -4.26 7.49
CA GLU A 9 20.72 -3.89 7.88
C GLU A 9 20.03 -3.09 6.77
N ILE A 10 20.75 -2.14 6.16
CA ILE A 10 20.24 -1.35 5.02
C ILE A 10 19.92 -2.27 3.83
N VAL A 11 20.84 -3.17 3.48
CA VAL A 11 20.62 -4.14 2.40
C VAL A 11 19.36 -4.98 2.64
N GLU A 12 19.13 -5.38 3.89
CA GLU A 12 17.93 -6.13 4.25
C GLU A 12 16.64 -5.29 4.16
N MET A 13 16.69 -4.01 4.54
CA MET A 13 15.59 -3.06 4.33
C MET A 13 15.31 -2.83 2.83
N GLU A 14 16.34 -2.74 1.98
CA GLU A 14 16.17 -2.55 0.54
C GLU A 14 15.51 -3.76 -0.16
N ARG A 15 15.71 -4.97 0.39
CA ARG A 15 15.01 -6.17 -0.09
C ARG A 15 13.50 -6.05 0.10
N THR A 16 13.03 -5.58 1.26
CA THR A 16 11.59 -5.38 1.48
C THR A 16 11.01 -4.28 0.58
N LEU A 17 11.80 -3.24 0.27
CA LEU A 17 11.43 -2.18 -0.68
C LEU A 17 11.15 -2.72 -2.10
N THR A 18 11.86 -3.77 -2.52
CA THR A 18 11.64 -4.38 -3.84
C THR A 18 10.27 -5.07 -3.91
N ILE A 19 9.89 -5.79 -2.86
CA ILE A 19 8.62 -6.54 -2.79
C ILE A 19 7.45 -5.58 -2.60
N ILE A 20 7.55 -4.61 -1.69
CA ILE A 20 6.47 -3.64 -1.45
C ILE A 20 6.21 -2.76 -2.69
N LYS A 21 7.25 -2.46 -3.48
CA LYS A 21 7.09 -1.78 -4.77
C LYS A 21 6.17 -2.57 -5.71
N GLU A 22 6.37 -3.88 -5.81
CA GLU A 22 5.53 -4.75 -6.64
C GLU A 22 4.08 -4.74 -6.14
N MET A 23 3.88 -4.89 -4.83
CA MET A 23 2.57 -4.81 -4.17
C MET A 23 1.83 -3.52 -4.50
N HIS A 24 2.48 -2.36 -4.38
CA HIS A 24 1.84 -1.08 -4.68
C HIS A 24 1.56 -0.88 -6.17
N ILE A 25 2.43 -1.37 -7.07
CA ILE A 25 2.19 -1.33 -8.52
C ILE A 25 0.99 -2.20 -8.89
N LEU A 26 0.90 -3.41 -8.33
CA LEU A 26 -0.25 -4.26 -8.48
C LEU A 26 -1.52 -3.56 -7.97
N ALA A 27 -1.50 -3.00 -6.77
CA ALA A 27 -2.62 -2.25 -6.21
C ALA A 27 -3.11 -1.15 -7.16
N MET A 28 -2.20 -0.35 -7.70
CA MET A 28 -2.51 0.70 -8.69
C MET A 28 -3.14 0.15 -9.97
N ARG A 29 -2.65 -0.99 -10.47
CA ARG A 29 -3.18 -1.64 -11.67
C ARG A 29 -4.55 -2.27 -11.44
N GLN A 30 -4.78 -2.82 -10.25
CA GLN A 30 -5.98 -3.60 -9.94
C GLN A 30 -7.11 -2.77 -9.33
N SER A 31 -6.83 -1.57 -8.82
CA SER A 31 -7.84 -0.63 -8.30
C SER A 31 -8.72 -0.07 -9.43
N LYS A 32 -9.73 -0.84 -9.84
CA LYS A 32 -10.65 -0.53 -10.93
C LYS A 32 -12.10 -0.51 -10.43
N PRO A 33 -12.98 0.32 -11.03
CA PRO A 33 -14.38 0.36 -10.65
C PRO A 33 -15.03 -1.02 -10.72
N GLY A 34 -15.91 -1.33 -9.77
CA GLY A 34 -16.67 -2.57 -9.72
C GLY A 34 -16.01 -3.72 -8.96
N LYS A 35 -14.70 -3.67 -8.73
CA LYS A 35 -14.02 -4.62 -7.84
C LYS A 35 -14.30 -4.32 -6.37
N PHE A 36 -14.15 -5.30 -5.51
CA PHE A 36 -14.15 -5.12 -4.07
C PHE A 36 -12.73 -4.95 -3.53
N GLU A 37 -12.60 -4.22 -2.42
CA GLU A 37 -11.34 -4.03 -1.70
C GLU A 37 -10.66 -5.36 -1.39
N TYR A 38 -11.39 -6.36 -0.87
CA TYR A 38 -10.84 -7.68 -0.52
C TYR A 38 -10.21 -8.40 -1.71
N GLN A 39 -10.70 -8.16 -2.94
CA GLN A 39 -10.14 -8.79 -4.13
C GLN A 39 -8.75 -8.24 -4.43
N VAL A 40 -8.55 -6.93 -4.24
CA VAL A 40 -7.25 -6.29 -4.47
C VAL A 40 -6.31 -6.54 -3.28
N PHE A 41 -6.82 -6.45 -2.05
CA PHE A 41 -6.11 -6.81 -0.82
C PHE A 41 -5.53 -8.23 -0.89
N GLY A 42 -6.32 -9.23 -1.29
CA GLY A 42 -5.83 -10.60 -1.41
C GLY A 42 -4.72 -10.76 -2.46
N MET A 43 -4.76 -10.00 -3.55
CA MET A 43 -3.67 -10.00 -4.54
C MET A 43 -2.40 -9.33 -3.98
N ILE A 44 -2.55 -8.24 -3.22
CA ILE A 44 -1.44 -7.55 -2.54
C ILE A 44 -0.76 -8.50 -1.54
N GLU A 45 -1.54 -9.13 -0.66
CA GLU A 45 -1.01 -10.09 0.30
C GLU A 45 -0.38 -11.31 -0.39
N GLY A 46 -0.99 -11.76 -1.49
CA GLY A 46 -0.48 -12.88 -2.29
C GLY A 46 0.97 -12.68 -2.74
N ILE A 47 1.38 -11.45 -3.08
CA ILE A 47 2.76 -11.15 -3.47
C ILE A 47 3.73 -11.40 -2.30
N MET A 48 3.53 -10.76 -1.15
CA MET A 48 4.45 -10.98 -0.02
C MET A 48 4.45 -12.44 0.44
N ARG A 49 3.31 -13.12 0.40
CA ARG A 49 3.19 -14.55 0.75
C ARG A 49 3.92 -15.45 -0.25
N SER A 50 3.98 -15.10 -1.54
CA SER A 50 4.75 -15.89 -2.51
C SER A 50 6.26 -15.80 -2.32
N HIS A 51 6.73 -14.85 -1.49
CA HIS A 51 8.12 -14.73 -1.05
C HIS A 51 8.39 -15.36 0.32
N ASP A 52 7.43 -16.10 0.90
CA ASP A 52 7.48 -16.61 2.29
C ASP A 52 7.66 -15.49 3.33
N LEU A 53 7.05 -14.33 3.05
CA LEU A 53 7.06 -13.17 3.95
C LEU A 53 5.64 -12.83 4.42
N GLN A 54 5.58 -11.89 5.35
CA GLN A 54 4.34 -11.40 5.94
C GLN A 54 4.33 -9.87 6.00
N GLY A 55 3.14 -9.31 6.26
CA GLY A 55 3.00 -7.87 6.47
C GLY A 55 3.77 -7.43 7.71
N ALA A 56 4.42 -6.27 7.64
CA ALA A 56 5.00 -5.62 8.81
C ALA A 56 3.91 -5.18 9.82
N TYR A 57 2.72 -4.92 9.30
CA TYR A 57 1.49 -4.57 10.01
C TYR A 57 0.29 -4.99 9.16
N PRO A 58 -0.95 -5.01 9.71
CA PRO A 58 -2.14 -5.28 8.91
C PRO A 58 -2.31 -4.26 7.78
N VAL A 59 -2.40 -4.74 6.54
CA VAL A 59 -2.58 -3.89 5.36
C VAL A 59 -3.87 -3.07 5.48
N ILE A 60 -3.79 -1.79 5.13
CA ILE A 60 -4.94 -0.90 4.99
C ILE A 60 -5.12 -0.67 3.49
N PHE A 61 -6.12 -1.32 2.90
CA PHE A 61 -6.54 -1.09 1.53
C PHE A 61 -8.01 -0.72 1.54
N THR A 62 -8.32 0.58 1.47
CA THR A 62 -9.70 1.05 1.60
C THR A 62 -10.00 2.34 0.84
N ARG A 63 -11.24 2.47 0.38
CA ARG A 63 -11.81 3.74 -0.10
C ARG A 63 -12.21 4.70 1.03
N HIS A 64 -12.39 4.20 2.25
CA HIS A 64 -12.66 5.01 3.46
C HIS A 64 -11.36 5.48 4.10
N GLY A 65 -10.59 6.27 3.36
CA GLY A 65 -9.27 6.77 3.77
C GLY A 65 -9.31 7.74 4.97
N GLU A 66 -10.49 8.24 5.32
CA GLU A 66 -10.74 9.02 6.54
C GLU A 66 -10.60 8.19 7.83
N ILE A 67 -10.65 6.86 7.75
CA ILE A 67 -10.46 5.94 8.88
C ILE A 67 -9.00 5.45 8.87
N LEU A 68 -8.17 6.01 9.75
CA LEU A 68 -6.71 5.82 9.73
C LEU A 68 -6.25 4.36 9.82
N HIS A 69 -6.88 3.55 10.68
CA HIS A 69 -6.55 2.12 10.85
C HIS A 69 -7.68 1.22 10.38
N ASN A 70 -8.21 1.48 9.18
CA ASN A 70 -9.28 0.68 8.62
C ASN A 70 -8.77 -0.69 8.15
N ARG A 71 -9.24 -1.74 8.83
CA ARG A 71 -8.94 -3.14 8.50
C ARG A 71 -10.08 -3.85 7.75
N GLY A 72 -11.15 -3.13 7.43
CA GLY A 72 -12.24 -3.64 6.62
C GLY A 72 -11.90 -3.55 5.13
N HIS A 73 -12.17 -4.62 4.39
CA HIS A 73 -11.95 -4.68 2.94
C HIS A 73 -13.24 -5.09 2.20
N THR A 74 -14.41 -4.72 2.73
CA THR A 74 -15.70 -5.19 2.20
C THR A 74 -16.33 -4.25 1.19
N GLN A 75 -15.75 -3.06 0.95
CA GLN A 75 -16.38 -2.09 0.07
C GLN A 75 -16.07 -2.37 -1.40
N GLN A 76 -17.03 -2.01 -2.25
CA GLN A 76 -16.80 -1.93 -3.68
C GLN A 76 -16.07 -0.64 -4.04
N LEU A 77 -15.09 -0.74 -4.93
CA LEU A 77 -14.37 0.36 -5.54
C LEU A 77 -15.28 1.06 -6.55
N ILE A 78 -15.55 2.35 -6.35
CA ILE A 78 -16.45 3.13 -7.18
C ILE A 78 -15.65 4.13 -8.02
N ALA A 79 -16.05 4.29 -9.29
CA ALA A 79 -15.47 5.30 -10.16
C ALA A 79 -15.66 6.70 -9.54
N GLY A 80 -14.59 7.50 -9.54
CA GLY A 80 -14.57 8.82 -8.92
C GLY A 80 -14.02 8.83 -7.51
N ASP A 81 -13.83 7.68 -6.87
CA ASP A 81 -13.20 7.60 -5.55
C ASP A 81 -11.68 7.54 -5.58
N LEU A 82 -11.10 7.73 -4.39
CA LEU A 82 -9.73 7.38 -4.07
C LEU A 82 -9.72 6.14 -3.19
N VAL A 83 -8.64 5.38 -3.26
CA VAL A 83 -8.30 4.31 -2.32
C VAL A 83 -6.95 4.61 -1.70
N VAL A 84 -6.84 4.40 -0.40
CA VAL A 84 -5.57 4.37 0.33
C VAL A 84 -5.07 2.93 0.34
N ASN A 85 -3.84 2.72 -0.11
CA ASN A 85 -3.07 1.51 0.16
C ASN A 85 -1.93 1.88 1.11
N ASP A 86 -2.04 1.48 2.37
CA ASP A 86 -0.97 1.51 3.35
C ASP A 86 -0.54 0.08 3.64
N SER A 87 0.68 -0.26 3.23
CA SER A 87 1.18 -1.63 3.35
C SER A 87 2.68 -1.67 3.51
N GLY A 88 3.14 -2.71 4.20
CA GLY A 88 4.53 -2.93 4.52
C GLY A 88 4.84 -4.41 4.61
N VAL A 89 6.08 -4.79 4.30
CA VAL A 89 6.57 -6.17 4.37
C VAL A 89 7.61 -6.29 5.46
N SER A 90 7.51 -7.34 6.28
CA SER A 90 8.56 -7.73 7.21
C SER A 90 9.54 -8.66 6.51
N SER A 91 10.83 -8.35 6.59
CA SER A 91 11.91 -9.21 6.17
C SER A 91 12.05 -10.40 7.13
N ALA A 92 12.75 -11.46 6.69
CA ALA A 92 13.03 -12.63 7.53
C ALA A 92 13.87 -12.29 8.78
N LEU A 93 14.64 -11.20 8.72
CA LEU A 93 15.44 -10.69 9.83
C LEU A 93 14.72 -9.61 10.67
N GLY A 94 13.44 -9.34 10.37
CA GLY A 94 12.59 -8.43 11.16
C GLY A 94 12.69 -6.95 10.80
N TYR A 95 13.21 -6.61 9.61
CA TYR A 95 13.16 -5.23 9.09
C TYR A 95 11.86 -4.99 8.35
N ALA A 96 11.24 -3.84 8.56
CA ALA A 96 9.95 -3.49 7.96
C ALA A 96 10.12 -2.46 6.84
N SER A 97 9.39 -2.63 5.74
CA SER A 97 8.98 -1.50 4.91
C SER A 97 7.63 -0.95 5.40
N ASP A 98 7.37 0.33 5.14
CA ASP A 98 6.14 1.01 5.50
C ASP A 98 5.88 2.08 4.43
N ILE A 99 4.87 1.87 3.59
CA ILE A 99 4.62 2.69 2.41
C ILE A 99 3.12 2.93 2.24
N THR A 100 2.75 4.21 2.11
CA THR A 100 1.38 4.62 1.78
C THR A 100 1.30 5.18 0.35
N ARG A 101 0.24 4.81 -0.39
CA ARG A 101 -0.12 5.43 -1.68
C ARG A 101 -1.62 5.68 -1.77
N MET A 102 -1.99 6.83 -2.34
CA MET A 102 -3.37 7.17 -2.68
C MET A 102 -3.61 6.96 -4.18
N ILE A 103 -4.66 6.23 -4.52
CA ILE A 103 -4.90 5.68 -5.86
C ILE A 103 -6.29 6.13 -6.35
N PRO A 104 -6.41 6.84 -7.48
CA PRO A 104 -7.72 7.12 -8.06
C PRO A 104 -8.29 5.87 -8.71
N VAL A 105 -9.49 5.43 -8.27
CA VAL A 105 -10.14 4.22 -8.78
C VAL A 105 -10.43 4.34 -10.28
N SER A 106 -10.76 5.54 -10.76
CA SER A 106 -10.95 5.82 -12.19
C SER A 106 -9.65 5.84 -13.01
N GLY A 107 -8.48 5.63 -12.38
CA GLY A 107 -7.17 5.71 -13.02
C GLY A 107 -6.67 7.14 -13.29
N LYS A 108 -7.48 8.17 -13.03
CA LYS A 108 -7.10 9.58 -13.12
C LYS A 108 -7.69 10.35 -11.95
N PHE A 109 -6.88 11.21 -11.33
CA PHE A 109 -7.37 12.17 -10.34
C PHE A 109 -8.33 13.17 -10.98
N SER A 110 -9.45 13.43 -10.32
CA SER A 110 -10.27 14.61 -10.60
C SER A 110 -9.52 15.89 -10.25
N ALA A 111 -10.02 17.04 -10.72
CA ALA A 111 -9.43 18.33 -10.38
C ALA A 111 -9.33 18.53 -8.86
N ARG A 112 -10.41 18.24 -8.12
CA ARG A 112 -10.44 18.35 -6.66
C ARG A 112 -9.46 17.39 -5.97
N GLN A 113 -9.42 16.13 -6.40
CA GLN A 113 -8.51 15.14 -5.80
C GLN A 113 -7.05 15.52 -6.04
N ARG A 114 -6.73 16.01 -7.24
CA ARG A 114 -5.36 16.45 -7.60
C ARG A 114 -4.90 17.61 -6.73
N VAL A 115 -5.78 18.58 -6.46
CA VAL A 115 -5.45 19.71 -5.57
C VAL A 115 -5.05 19.20 -4.20
N ILE A 116 -5.86 18.33 -3.59
CA ILE A 116 -5.58 17.78 -2.25
C ILE A 116 -4.30 16.93 -2.27
N TYR A 117 -4.16 16.04 -3.26
CA TYR A 117 -2.97 15.21 -3.41
C TYR A 117 -1.68 16.04 -3.51
N ASN A 118 -1.71 17.14 -4.28
CA ASN A 118 -0.54 18.00 -4.45
C ASN A 118 -0.19 18.78 -3.17
N ILE A 119 -1.18 19.13 -2.34
CA ILE A 119 -0.91 19.74 -1.02
C ILE A 119 -0.11 18.77 -0.15
N VAL A 120 -0.50 17.49 -0.13
CA VAL A 120 0.20 16.46 0.65
C VAL A 120 1.57 16.13 0.05
N LEU A 121 1.67 16.07 -1.29
CA LEU A 121 2.93 15.74 -1.98
C LEU A 121 4.01 16.82 -1.83
N ALA A 122 3.63 18.09 -1.71
CA ALA A 122 4.56 19.21 -1.62
C ALA A 122 5.13 19.44 -0.21
N GLY A 123 4.59 18.76 0.81
CA GLY A 123 5.10 18.78 2.19
C GLY A 123 6.20 17.76 2.40
#